data_AF-A0A1M2W2J0-F1
#
_entry.id   AF-A0A1M2W2J0-F1
#
_cell.length_a   1.000
_cell.length_b   1.000
_cell.length_c   1.000
_cell.angle_alpha   90.00
_cell.angle_beta   90.00
_cell.angle_gamma   90.00
#
_symmetry.space_group_name_H-M   'P 1'
#
loop_
_entity.id
_entity.type
_entity.pdbx_description
1 polymer ?
#
loop_
_entity_poly.entity_id
_entity_poly.type
_entity_poly.pdbx_seq_one_letter_code
_entity_poly.pdbx_strand_id
1 'polypeptide(L)'
;MTHTKPEASQHKFLLFVRYSFKTQATAVAPRDISAIEHLLRRGKRQIEMYEDPNVRDCWVSSEMMTWGEQNRGRIEGGSGSKTPSV
;
A
#
# COMPACT_ATOMS: atom_id res chain seq x y z
N MET A 1 12.37 -3.19 -5.88
CA MET A 1 12.13 -1.74 -5.64
C MET A 1 12.65 -1.20 -4.30
N THR A 2 12.09 -1.52 -3.13
CA THR A 2 12.35 -0.76 -1.87
C THR A 2 13.80 -0.80 -1.39
N HIS A 3 14.44 -1.97 -1.38
CA HIS A 3 15.83 -2.11 -0.93
C HIS A 3 16.86 -1.46 -1.86
N THR A 4 16.46 -1.10 -3.09
CA THR A 4 17.34 -0.40 -4.05
C THR A 4 17.22 1.12 -3.93
N LYS A 5 16.34 1.63 -3.06
CA LYS A 5 16.18 3.07 -2.79
C LYS A 5 17.07 3.52 -1.61
N PRO A 6 17.40 4.82 -1.51
CA PRO A 6 18.10 5.37 -0.35
C PRO A 6 17.40 5.00 0.96
N GLU A 7 18.15 4.62 1.99
CA GLU A 7 17.62 4.15 3.28
C GLU A 7 16.56 5.08 3.88
N ALA A 8 16.81 6.39 3.81
CA ALA A 8 15.91 7.43 4.31
C ALA A 8 14.55 7.48 3.60
N SER A 9 14.40 6.97 2.37
CA SER A 9 13.13 7.00 1.62
C SER A 9 12.44 5.64 1.51
N GLN A 10 13.12 4.53 1.81
CA GLN A 10 12.56 3.17 1.66
C GLN A 10 11.22 2.99 2.39
N HIS A 11 11.10 3.54 3.59
CA HIS A 11 9.89 3.45 4.40
C HIS A 11 8.68 4.12 3.73
N LYS A 12 8.89 5.22 3.00
CA LYS A 12 7.82 5.94 2.29
C LYS A 12 7.26 5.11 1.14
N PHE A 13 8.13 4.47 0.35
CA PHE A 13 7.71 3.58 -0.73
C PHE A 13 6.87 2.41 -0.19
N LEU A 14 7.32 1.77 0.88
CA LEU A 14 6.59 0.67 1.51
C LEU A 14 5.22 1.15 2.03
N LEU A 15 5.20 2.29 2.72
CA LEU A 15 3.98 2.88 3.26
C LEU A 15 2.98 3.23 2.17
N PHE A 16 3.43 3.91 1.11
CA PHE A 16 2.60 4.30 -0.03
C PHE A 16 1.90 3.09 -0.66
N VAL A 17 2.66 2.03 -0.94
CA VAL A 17 2.12 0.80 -1.55
C VAL A 17 1.09 0.15 -0.61
N ARG A 18 1.44 -0.05 0.67
CA ARG A 18 0.56 -0.72 1.64
C ARG A 18 -0.75 0.06 1.84
N TYR A 19 -0.66 1.37 2.01
CA TYR A 19 -1.84 2.23 2.15
C TYR A 19 -2.69 2.20 0.88
N SER A 20 -2.08 2.37 -0.30
CA SER A 20 -2.82 2.42 -1.58
C SER A 20 -3.62 1.14 -1.85
N PHE A 21 -3.01 -0.04 -1.63
CA PHE A 21 -3.71 -1.31 -1.78
C PHE A 21 -4.83 -1.46 -0.75
N LYS A 22 -4.59 -1.09 0.51
CA LYS A 22 -5.61 -1.17 1.55
C LYS A 22 -6.83 -0.31 1.23
N THR A 23 -6.60 0.94 0.84
CA THR A 23 -7.66 1.91 0.54
C THR A 23 -8.43 1.54 -0.73
N GLN A 24 -7.77 1.04 -1.77
CA GLN A 24 -8.49 0.60 -2.98
C GLN A 24 -9.26 -0.70 -2.75
N ALA A 25 -8.73 -1.61 -1.93
CA ALA A 25 -9.41 -2.87 -1.62
C ALA A 25 -10.72 -2.68 -0.84
N THR A 26 -10.92 -1.59 -0.08
CA THR A 26 -12.20 -1.37 0.63
C THR A 26 -13.36 -1.08 -0.31
N ALA A 27 -13.10 -0.68 -1.55
CA ALA A 27 -14.12 -0.36 -2.55
C ALA A 27 -14.47 -1.54 -3.48
N VAL A 28 -13.78 -2.68 -3.35
CA VAL A 28 -13.95 -3.84 -4.26
C VAL A 28 -14.47 -5.04 -3.51
N ALA A 29 -15.57 -5.62 -4.00
CA ALA A 29 -16.10 -6.85 -3.45
C ALA A 29 -15.15 -8.03 -3.76
N PRO A 30 -14.95 -8.99 -2.83
CA PRO A 30 -14.04 -10.12 -3.04
C PRO A 30 -14.38 -11.00 -4.26
N ARG A 31 -15.64 -10.96 -4.73
CA ARG A 31 -16.14 -11.73 -5.87
C ARG A 31 -16.02 -10.98 -7.20
N ASP A 32 -15.69 -9.69 -7.18
CA ASP A 32 -15.48 -8.90 -8.39
C ASP A 32 -14.04 -9.11 -8.91
N ILE A 33 -13.84 -10.27 -9.54
CA ILE A 33 -12.53 -10.69 -10.03
C ILE A 33 -11.98 -9.71 -11.07
N SER A 34 -12.85 -9.15 -11.92
CA SER A 34 -12.44 -8.19 -12.97
C SER A 34 -11.90 -6.89 -12.37
N ALA A 35 -12.55 -6.35 -11.33
CA ALA A 35 -12.06 -5.18 -10.63
C ALA A 35 -10.74 -5.48 -9.88
N ILE A 36 -10.64 -6.63 -9.21
CA ILE A 36 -9.41 -7.06 -8.53
C ILE A 36 -8.25 -7.11 -9.51
N GLU A 37 -8.42 -7.77 -10.66
CA GLU A 37 -7.39 -7.85 -11.69
C GLU A 37 -7.00 -6.46 -12.24
N HIS A 38 -7.98 -5.57 -12.42
CA HIS A 38 -7.69 -4.21 -12.84
C HIS A 38 -6.80 -3.48 -11.83
N LEU A 39 -7.10 -3.61 -10.53
CA LEU A 39 -6.28 -3.04 -9.46
C LEU A 39 -4.88 -3.65 -9.43
N LEU A 40 -4.75 -4.97 -9.61
CA LEU A 40 -3.45 -5.65 -9.69
C LEU A 40 -2.62 -5.16 -10.88
N ARG A 41 -3.24 -5.02 -12.06
CA ARG A 41 -2.57 -4.47 -13.25
C ARG A 41 -2.11 -3.02 -13.03
N ARG A 42 -2.95 -2.20 -12.40
CA ARG A 42 -2.60 -0.81 -12.06
C ARG A 42 -1.45 -0.75 -11.06
N GLY A 43 -1.49 -1.56 -10.00
CA GLY A 43 -0.44 -1.63 -8.99
C GLY A 43 0.89 -2.09 -9.57
N LYS A 44 0.87 -3.08 -10.48
CA LYS A 44 2.07 -3.54 -11.20
C LYS A 44 2.75 -2.39 -11.95
N ARG A 45 2.00 -1.62 -12.74
CA ARG A 45 2.54 -0.46 -13.48
C ARG A 45 3.14 0.60 -12.54
N GLN A 46 2.53 0.81 -11.37
CA GLN A 46 3.06 1.74 -10.37
C GLN A 46 4.40 1.26 -9.80
N ILE A 47 4.53 -0.04 -9.51
CA ILE A 47 5.79 -0.62 -9.03
C ILE A 47 6.87 -0.50 -10.11
N GLU A 48 6.56 -0.83 -11.36
CA GLU A 48 7.48 -0.71 -12.50
C GLU A 48 8.02 0.72 -12.64
N MET A 49 7.15 1.73 -12.55
CA MET A 49 7.55 3.14 -12.57
C MET A 49 8.51 3.48 -11.41
N TYR A 50 8.21 2.98 -10.21
CA TYR A 50 9.06 3.21 -9.04
C TYR A 50 10.32 2.35 -9.03
N GLU A 51 10.47 1.35 -9.89
CA GLU A 51 11.71 0.59 -10.04
C GLU A 51 12.79 1.35 -10.80
N ASP A 52 12.43 2.41 -11.53
CA ASP A 52 13.39 3.30 -12.19
C ASP A 52 14.43 3.83 -11.19
N PRO A 53 15.74 3.67 -11.46
CA PRO A 53 16.82 4.14 -10.58
C PRO A 53 16.85 5.66 -10.38
N ASN A 54 16.25 6.44 -11.28
CA ASN A 54 16.13 7.88 -11.16
C ASN A 54 15.05 8.30 -10.15
N VAL A 55 14.11 7.41 -9.82
CA VAL A 55 13.10 7.66 -8.80
C VAL A 55 13.66 7.29 -7.42
N ARG A 56 14.08 8.29 -6.66
CA ARG A 56 14.78 8.10 -5.36
C ARG A 56 13.93 8.35 -4.13
N ASP A 57 12.82 9.06 -4.27
CA ASP A 57 11.89 9.36 -3.19
C ASP A 57 10.45 9.34 -3.72
N CYS A 58 9.49 9.19 -2.82
CA CYS A 58 8.08 9.38 -3.12
C CYS A 58 7.40 10.22 -2.03
N TRP A 59 6.36 10.93 -2.43
CA TRP A 59 5.56 11.69 -1.50
C TRP A 59 4.55 10.79 -0.78
N VAL A 60 4.43 10.97 0.53
CA VAL A 60 3.40 10.34 1.38
C VAL A 60 2.69 11.44 2.16
N SER A 61 1.36 11.35 2.25
CA SER A 61 0.55 12.33 2.97
C SER A 61 0.69 12.16 4.48
N SER A 62 0.32 13.20 5.24
CA SER A 62 0.22 13.11 6.71
C SER A 62 -0.72 11.98 7.15
N GLU A 63 -1.83 11.78 6.43
CA GLU A 63 -2.76 10.69 6.68
C GLU A 63 -2.09 9.30 6.52
N MET A 64 -1.31 9.11 5.46
CA MET A 64 -0.56 7.88 5.25
C MET A 64 0.42 7.63 6.40
N MET A 65 1.13 8.67 6.84
CA MET A 65 2.07 8.57 7.97
C MET A 65 1.36 8.18 9.26
N THR A 66 0.25 8.83 9.58
CA THR A 66 -0.58 8.49 10.75
C THR A 66 -1.10 7.06 10.67
N TRP A 67 -1.57 6.62 9.50
CA TRP A 67 -2.00 5.23 9.29
C TRP A 67 -0.84 4.24 9.47
N GLY A 68 0.35 4.58 8.97
CA GLY A 68 1.56 3.76 9.11
C GLY A 68 1.93 3.51 10.57
N GLU A 69 1.95 4.56 11.40
CA GLU A 69 2.24 4.44 12.82
C GLU A 69 1.20 3.58 13.56
N GLN A 70 -0.09 3.75 13.23
CA GLN A 70 -1.18 2.94 13.82
C GLN A 70 -1.10 1.45 13.44
N ASN A 71 -0.51 1.12 12.29
CA ASN A 71 -0.48 -0.24 11.74
C ASN A 71 0.91 -0.90 11.80
N ARG A 72 1.88 -0.27 12.47
CA ARG A 72 3.29 -0.71 12.53
C ARG A 72 3.49 -2.14 13.04
N GLY A 73 2.59 -2.63 13.90
CA GLY A 73 2.62 -3.99 14.48
C GLY A 73 1.71 -5.03 13.81
N ARG A 74 0.92 -4.69 12.79
CA ARG A 74 -0.02 -5.62 12.13
C ARG A 74 0.60 -6.51 11.04
N ILE A 75 1.93 -6.61 11.00
CA ILE A 75 2.62 -7.42 9.98
C ILE A 75 2.39 -8.93 10.22
N GLU A 76 1.99 -9.33 11.42
CA GLU A 76 1.73 -10.72 11.78
C GLU A 76 0.25 -10.94 12.16
N GLY A 77 -0.48 -11.64 11.29
CA GLY A 77 -1.68 -12.40 11.66
C GLY A 77 -3.02 -11.65 11.70
N GLY A 78 -3.95 -12.11 10.85
CA GLY A 78 -5.36 -12.19 11.26
C GLY A 78 -6.36 -11.41 10.40
N SER A 79 -7.13 -12.17 9.62
CA SER A 79 -8.54 -11.88 9.36
C SER A 79 -9.21 -11.35 10.62
N GLY A 80 -9.77 -10.14 10.54
CA GLY A 80 -10.39 -9.46 11.67
C GLY A 80 -11.25 -8.32 11.17
N SER A 81 -12.31 -8.65 10.44
CA SER A 81 -13.49 -7.80 10.36
C SER A 81 -14.04 -7.61 11.78
N LYS A 82 -13.63 -6.54 12.45
CA LYS A 82 -14.45 -5.95 13.50
C LYS A 82 -15.33 -4.91 12.82
N THR A 83 -16.52 -5.33 12.42
CA THR A 83 -17.68 -4.45 12.31
C THR A 83 -17.85 -3.74 13.66
N PRO A 84 -18.11 -2.43 13.69
CA PRO A 84 -18.54 -1.78 14.93
C PRO A 84 -19.96 -2.29 15.23
N SER A 85 -20.11 -2.99 16.35
CA SER A 85 -21.42 -3.26 16.94
C SER A 85 -22.02 -1.94 17.42
N VAL A 86 -23.17 -1.58 16.86
CA VAL A 86 -24.19 -0.71 17.48
C VAL A 86 -25.19 -1.61 18.17
#